data_AF-A0A1G0M4U8-F1
#
_entry.id   AF-A0A1G0M4U8-F1
#
_cell.length_a   1.000
_cell.length_b   1.000
_cell.length_c   1.000
_cell.angle_alpha   90.00
_cell.angle_beta   90.00
_cell.angle_gamma   90.00
#
_symmetry.space_group_name_H-M   'P 1'
#
loop_
_entity.id
_entity.type
_entity.pdbx_description
1 polymer ?
#
loop_
_entity_poly.entity_id
_entity_poly.type
_entity_poly.pdbx_seq_one_letter_code
_entity_poly.pdbx_strand_id
1 'polypeptide(L)'
;MLKKLAALCALALALVACSKPPGKEQIQESVKQVIPVGFEVVQVSELKEIPGLYEVVIRVNKQPIVLYLDKKAKYAFSGSLMSLETKTNLTVETQKKFLQK
;
A
#
# COMPACT_ATOMS: atom_id res chain seq x y z
N MET A 1 -10.43 23.12 -36.39
CA MET A 1 -9.35 22.26 -35.85
C MET A 1 -9.33 22.16 -34.32
N LEU A 2 -9.84 23.16 -33.59
CA LEU A 2 -9.93 23.18 -32.12
C LEU A 2 -10.76 22.01 -31.50
N LYS A 3 -11.85 21.58 -32.17
CA LYS A 3 -12.70 20.46 -31.72
C LYS A 3 -11.97 19.11 -31.70
N LYS A 4 -10.98 18.90 -32.58
CA LYS A 4 -10.17 17.67 -32.60
C LYS A 4 -9.12 17.65 -31.48
N LEU A 5 -8.63 18.83 -31.06
CA LEU A 5 -7.73 18.97 -29.92
C LEU A 5 -8.45 18.71 -28.58
N ALA A 6 -9.68 19.20 -28.42
CA ALA A 6 -10.47 18.97 -27.21
C ALA A 6 -10.78 17.49 -26.97
N ALA A 7 -11.08 16.74 -28.04
CA ALA A 7 -11.30 15.29 -27.97
C ALA A 7 -10.02 14.51 -27.61
N LEU A 8 -8.84 15.00 -28.02
CA LEU A 8 -7.56 14.38 -27.71
C LEU A 8 -7.15 14.57 -26.24
N CYS A 9 -7.43 15.76 -25.65
CA CYS A 9 -7.20 16.00 -24.23
C CYS A 9 -8.13 15.17 -23.33
N ALA A 10 -9.39 14.99 -23.72
CA ALA A 10 -10.36 14.19 -22.96
C ALA A 10 -9.96 12.69 -22.90
N LEU A 11 -9.32 12.16 -23.94
CA LEU A 11 -8.85 10.77 -23.98
C LEU A 11 -7.55 10.56 -23.17
N ALA A 12 -6.69 11.58 -23.08
CA ALA A 12 -5.47 11.53 -22.26
C ALA A 12 -5.76 11.54 -20.74
N LEU A 13 -6.86 12.18 -20.32
CA LEU A 13 -7.31 12.20 -18.92
C LEU A 13 -7.93 10.89 -18.45
N ALA A 14 -8.42 10.03 -19.36
CA ALA A 14 -8.96 8.71 -19.03
C ALA A 14 -7.88 7.65 -18.75
N LEU A 15 -6.60 7.95 -19.02
CA LEU A 15 -5.45 7.08 -18.80
C LEU A 15 -4.74 7.34 -17.46
N VAL A 16 -5.26 8.21 -16.60
CA VAL A 16 -4.85 8.26 -15.20
C VAL A 16 -5.32 6.95 -14.56
N ALA A 17 -4.49 5.93 -14.71
CA ALA A 17 -4.79 4.58 -14.35
C ALA A 17 -5.15 4.55 -12.86
N CYS A 18 -6.41 4.30 -12.54
CA CYS A 18 -6.82 3.81 -11.24
C CYS A 18 -6.07 2.50 -11.01
N SER A 19 -4.88 2.59 -10.41
CA SER A 19 -4.07 1.44 -10.06
C SER A 19 -4.78 0.69 -8.94
N LYS A 20 -5.41 -0.44 -9.29
CA LYS A 20 -5.94 -1.35 -8.28
C LYS A 20 -4.80 -1.77 -7.32
N PRO A 21 -5.05 -1.77 -6.00
CA PRO A 21 -4.08 -2.25 -5.01
C PRO A 21 -3.70 -3.71 -5.28
N PRO A 22 -2.54 -4.17 -4.76
CA PRO A 22 -2.17 -5.58 -4.81
C PRO A 22 -3.24 -6.44 -4.12
N GLY A 23 -3.55 -7.59 -4.73
CA GLY A 23 -4.52 -8.54 -4.18
C GLY A 23 -4.00 -9.21 -2.91
N LYS A 24 -4.90 -9.66 -2.02
CA LYS A 24 -4.51 -10.31 -0.76
C LYS A 24 -3.73 -11.60 -1.00
N GLU A 25 -4.15 -12.39 -1.98
CA GLU A 25 -3.51 -13.66 -2.37
C GLU A 25 -2.09 -13.40 -2.89
N GLN A 26 -1.93 -12.39 -3.76
CA GLN A 26 -0.63 -11.96 -4.27
C GLN A 26 0.30 -11.50 -3.14
N ILE A 27 -0.21 -10.72 -2.19
CA ILE A 27 0.55 -10.30 -1.01
C ILE A 27 0.97 -11.52 -0.19
N GLN A 28 0.07 -12.48 0.04
CA GLN A 28 0.40 -13.70 0.79
C GLN A 28 1.49 -14.51 0.11
N GLU A 29 1.42 -14.71 -1.20
CA GLU A 29 2.44 -15.43 -1.97
C GLU A 29 3.81 -14.76 -1.91
N SER A 30 3.86 -13.44 -2.11
CA SER A 30 5.12 -12.68 -2.05
C SER A 30 5.70 -12.61 -0.65
N VAL A 31 4.89 -12.26 0.36
CA VAL A 31 5.36 -12.02 1.73
C VAL A 31 5.79 -13.32 2.41
N LYS A 32 5.19 -14.48 2.06
CA LYS A 32 5.62 -15.80 2.56
C LYS A 32 7.08 -16.12 2.27
N GLN A 33 7.68 -15.52 1.24
CA GLN A 33 9.10 -15.72 0.92
C GLN A 33 10.04 -15.10 1.97
N VAL A 34 9.56 -14.09 2.70
CA VAL A 34 10.32 -13.39 3.75
C VAL A 34 9.82 -13.77 5.15
N ILE A 35 8.52 -14.01 5.30
CA ILE A 35 7.86 -14.39 6.56
C ILE A 35 7.23 -15.78 6.35
N PRO A 36 7.99 -16.88 6.51
CA PRO A 36 7.57 -18.24 6.15
C PRO A 36 6.70 -18.88 7.25
N VAL A 37 5.74 -18.13 7.79
CA VAL A 37 4.79 -18.59 8.81
C VAL A 37 3.36 -18.22 8.42
N GLY A 38 2.37 -18.76 9.14
CA GLY A 38 0.97 -18.40 8.92
C GLY A 38 0.69 -16.94 9.30
N PHE A 39 0.08 -16.18 8.41
CA PHE A 39 -0.37 -14.81 8.65
C PHE A 39 -1.62 -14.46 7.88
N GLU A 40 -2.34 -13.46 8.38
CA GLU A 40 -3.52 -12.88 7.75
C GLU A 40 -3.21 -11.49 7.21
N VAL A 41 -3.68 -11.14 6.02
CA VAL A 41 -3.63 -9.76 5.49
C VAL A 41 -4.89 -9.02 5.94
N VAL A 42 -4.73 -8.15 6.96
CA VAL A 42 -5.84 -7.46 7.61
C VAL A 42 -6.14 -6.09 7.00
N GLN A 43 -5.15 -5.44 6.37
CA GLN A 43 -5.34 -4.17 5.66
C GLN A 43 -4.40 -4.08 4.45
N VAL A 44 -4.91 -3.49 3.37
CA VAL A 44 -4.13 -2.99 2.23
C VAL A 44 -4.65 -1.59 1.91
N SER A 45 -3.82 -0.57 2.03
CA SER A 45 -4.20 0.83 1.76
C SER A 45 -3.09 1.52 1.00
N GLU A 46 -3.43 2.22 -0.08
CA GLU A 46 -2.47 3.10 -0.75
C GLU A 46 -2.14 4.30 0.13
N LEU A 47 -0.87 4.70 0.16
CA LEU A 47 -0.46 5.94 0.82
C LEU A 47 -0.84 7.13 -0.05
N LYS A 48 -1.63 8.05 0.52
CA LYS A 48 -2.15 9.24 -0.20
C LYS A 48 -1.03 10.11 -0.77
N GLU A 49 0.02 10.32 0.01
CA GLU A 49 1.14 11.20 -0.35
C GLU A 49 2.26 10.49 -1.12
N ILE A 50 2.21 9.15 -1.22
CA ILE A 50 3.22 8.35 -1.93
C ILE A 50 2.51 7.36 -2.88
N PRO A 51 2.09 7.82 -4.07
CA PRO A 51 1.38 6.99 -5.03
C PRO A 51 2.15 5.72 -5.41
N GLY A 52 1.45 4.61 -5.51
CA GLY A 52 2.03 3.30 -5.83
C GLY A 52 2.70 2.56 -4.67
N LEU A 53 2.75 3.18 -3.47
CA LEU A 53 3.19 2.54 -2.24
C LEU A 53 1.98 2.21 -1.36
N TYR A 54 1.89 0.95 -0.94
CA TYR A 54 0.76 0.43 -0.19
C TYR A 54 1.19 0.07 1.23
N GLU A 55 0.55 0.68 2.22
CA GLU A 55 0.60 0.21 3.61
C GLU A 55 -0.21 -1.08 3.74
N VAL A 56 0.48 -2.15 4.05
CA VAL A 56 -0.07 -3.49 4.25
C VAL A 56 0.12 -3.88 5.70
N VAL A 57 -0.98 -4.21 6.37
CA VAL A 57 -0.94 -4.74 7.72
C VAL A 57 -1.21 -6.23 7.63
N ILE A 58 -0.25 -7.03 8.10
CA ILE A 58 -0.42 -8.45 8.31
C ILE A 58 -0.51 -8.75 9.81
N ARG A 59 -1.13 -9.87 10.16
CA ARG A 59 -1.21 -10.35 11.54
C ARG A 59 -0.51 -11.71 11.64
N VAL A 60 0.57 -11.75 12.42
CA VAL A 60 1.32 -12.97 12.74
C VAL A 60 1.14 -13.22 14.23
N ASN A 61 0.59 -14.37 14.64
CA ASN A 61 0.39 -14.69 16.06
C ASN A 61 -0.26 -13.56 16.88
N LYS A 62 -1.32 -12.94 16.33
CA LYS A 62 -2.04 -11.78 16.89
C LYS A 62 -1.26 -10.46 16.94
N GLN A 63 0.01 -10.43 16.55
CA GLN A 63 0.81 -9.21 16.46
C GLN A 63 0.66 -8.59 15.07
N PRO A 64 0.28 -7.29 14.97
CA PRO A 64 0.25 -6.60 13.68
C PRO A 64 1.67 -6.24 13.24
N ILE A 65 2.00 -6.58 12.00
CA ILE A 65 3.22 -6.15 11.32
C ILE A 65 2.80 -5.27 10.16
N VAL A 66 3.40 -4.09 10.07
CA VAL A 66 3.16 -3.14 8.98
C VAL A 66 4.32 -3.24 7.99
N LEU A 67 3.98 -3.45 6.73
CA LEU A 67 4.90 -3.49 5.60
C LEU A 67 4.45 -2.46 4.56
N TYR A 68 5.40 -1.89 3.84
CA TYR A 68 5.09 -1.03 2.70
C TYR A 68 5.49 -1.75 1.41
N LEU A 69 4.52 -2.02 0.55
CA LEU A 69 4.71 -2.80 -0.67
C LEU A 69 4.47 -1.94 -1.90
N ASP A 70 5.19 -2.21 -2.99
CA ASP A 70 4.82 -1.68 -4.29
C ASP A 70 3.54 -2.36 -4.82
N LYS A 71 2.92 -1.76 -5.83
CA LYS A 71 1.69 -2.29 -6.46
C LYS A 71 1.77 -3.77 -6.88
N LYS A 72 2.96 -4.27 -7.22
CA LYS A 72 3.15 -5.66 -7.67
C LYS A 72 3.54 -6.62 -6.54
N ALA A 73 3.59 -6.14 -5.28
CA ALA A 73 4.08 -6.88 -4.13
C ALA A 73 5.44 -7.57 -4.41
N LYS A 74 6.30 -6.90 -5.18
CA LYS A 74 7.62 -7.39 -5.58
C LYS A 74 8.71 -6.88 -4.63
N TYR A 75 8.52 -5.68 -4.10
CA TYR A 75 9.43 -5.04 -3.16
C TYR A 75 8.69 -4.71 -1.87
N ALA A 76 9.38 -4.87 -0.75
CA ALA A 76 8.86 -4.58 0.57
C ALA A 76 9.83 -3.69 1.34
N PHE A 77 9.32 -2.64 1.97
CA PHE A 77 10.03 -1.91 3.00
C PHE A 77 9.54 -2.40 4.36
N SER A 78 10.46 -2.93 5.14
CA SER A 78 10.25 -3.31 6.54
C SER A 78 10.90 -2.24 7.41
N GLY A 79 10.10 -1.39 8.05
CA GLY A 79 10.59 -0.26 8.82
C GLY A 79 9.49 0.72 9.20
N SER A 80 9.88 1.95 9.56
CA SER A 80 8.95 3.01 9.93
C SER A 80 8.85 4.08 8.83
N LEU A 81 7.63 4.55 8.57
CA LEU A 81 7.34 5.74 7.81
C LEU A 81 7.12 6.90 8.80
N MET A 82 7.98 7.91 8.73
CA MET A 82 7.89 9.11 9.55
C MET A 82 7.44 10.30 8.71
N SER A 83 6.39 10.98 9.15
CA SER A 83 6.06 12.30 8.61
C SER A 83 7.06 13.32 9.14
N LEU A 84 7.73 14.03 8.23
CA LEU A 84 8.64 15.12 8.61
C LEU A 84 7.87 16.39 9.00
N GLU A 85 6.68 16.59 8.43
CA GLU A 85 5.82 17.74 8.74
C GLU A 85 5.27 17.67 10.17
N THR A 86 4.70 16.53 10.55
CA THR A 86 4.09 16.34 11.87
C THR A 86 5.03 15.67 12.88
N LYS A 87 6.26 15.32 12.46
CA LYS A 87 7.27 14.58 13.26
C LYS A 87 6.72 13.28 13.87
N THR A 88 5.73 12.67 13.21
CA THR A 88 5.01 11.50 13.73
C THR A 88 5.43 10.23 13.00
N ASN A 89 5.64 9.15 13.75
CA ASN A 89 5.85 7.82 13.17
C ASN A 89 4.49 7.18 12.82
N LEU A 90 4.13 7.24 11.54
CA LEU A 90 2.84 6.77 11.02
C LEU A 90 2.69 5.25 11.17
N THR A 91 3.79 4.50 11.06
CA THR A 91 3.78 3.06 11.24
C THR A 91 3.40 2.67 12.66
N VAL A 92 3.94 3.38 13.66
CA VAL A 92 3.61 3.13 15.08
C VAL A 92 2.14 3.45 15.36
N GLU A 93 1.60 4.51 14.78
CA GLU A 93 0.17 4.84 14.91
C GLU A 93 -0.72 3.74 14.30
N THR A 94 -0.36 3.23 13.12
CA THR A 94 -1.04 2.07 12.52
C THR A 94 -0.92 0.83 13.42
N GLN A 95 0.28 0.50 13.92
CA GLN A 95 0.46 -0.64 14.83
C GLN A 95 -0.42 -0.54 16.08
N LYS A 96 -0.45 0.62 16.76
CA LYS A 96 -1.32 0.86 17.93
C LYS A 96 -2.79 0.62 17.60
N LYS A 97 -3.25 1.12 16.45
CA LYS A 97 -4.64 0.94 15.98
C LYS A 97 -5.01 -0.53 15.78
N PHE A 98 -4.07 -1.38 15.38
CA PHE A 98 -4.32 -2.81 15.14
C PHE A 98 -3.95 -3.73 16.32
N LEU A 99 -3.21 -3.23 17.32
CA LEU A 99 -3.00 -3.90 18.60
C LEU A 99 -4.26 -3.85 19.48
N GLN A 100 -5.05 -2.77 19.37
CA GLN A 100 -6.28 -2.56 20.14
C GLN A 100 -7.52 -3.25 19.53
N LYS A 101 -7.38 -3.94 18.40
CA LYS A 101 -8.47 -4.62 17.65
C LYS A 101 -8.28 -6.12 17.60
#